data_AF-A0A1V5BSH7-F1
#
_entry.id   AF-A0A1V5BSH7-F1
#
_cell.length_a   1.000
_cell.length_b   1.000
_cell.length_c   1.000
_cell.angle_alpha   90.00
_cell.angle_beta   90.00
_cell.angle_gamma   90.00
#
_symmetry.space_group_name_H-M   'P 1'
#
loop_
_entity.id
_entity.type
_entity.pdbx_description
1 polymer ?
#
loop_
_entity_poly.entity_id
_entity_poly.type
_entity_poly.pdbx_seq_one_letter_code
_entity_poly.pdbx_strand_id
1 'polypeptide(L)'
;MQKINNQHVVVPLLWPDSQDGALVADILSLKNYRQADIYIMIGATIGKAGAVTLQKGTSVSSAATAMSFTKYFSTGFVLDYDGASVDTPAEAGETVTGAGGGVGYIYKDLGGRLICYAFNGTTFVDNEVLTFSGGKTAVANGIQKNEDIMVPRTAASNTFDIAAVGSQMYCIPVTADMLGDGYDCLELNVADLDTTELAAWAVLSDPRYMAEIPETAIYD
;
A
#
# COMPACT_ATOMS: atom_id res chain seq x y z
N MET A 1 3.18 27.82 -26.71
CA MET A 1 3.57 27.20 -25.43
C MET A 1 2.98 25.80 -25.39
N GLN A 2 3.81 24.77 -25.41
CA GLN A 2 3.36 23.37 -25.37
C GLN A 2 2.80 23.09 -23.97
N LYS A 3 1.52 22.76 -23.87
CA LYS A 3 0.93 22.31 -22.60
C LYS A 3 1.43 20.89 -22.33
N ILE A 4 2.43 20.76 -21.46
CA ILE A 4 2.80 19.45 -20.92
C ILE A 4 1.72 19.08 -19.89
N ASN A 5 1.17 17.87 -19.99
CA ASN A 5 0.20 17.39 -19.03
C ASN A 5 0.91 16.99 -17.73
N ASN A 6 1.06 17.94 -16.81
CA ASN A 6 1.70 17.75 -15.50
C ASN A 6 0.67 17.51 -14.38
N GLN A 7 -0.54 17.06 -14.71
CA GLN A 7 -1.55 16.75 -13.68
C GLN A 7 -1.16 15.52 -12.86
N HIS A 8 -0.58 14.52 -13.52
CA HIS A 8 -0.06 13.31 -12.90
C HIS A 8 1.28 12.96 -13.54
N VAL A 9 2.33 12.77 -12.74
CA VAL A 9 3.65 12.35 -13.22
C VAL A 9 4.06 11.09 -12.49
N VAL A 10 4.43 10.05 -13.23
CA VAL A 10 4.92 8.79 -12.68
C VAL A 10 6.44 8.84 -12.64
N VAL A 11 7.02 8.59 -11.46
CA VAL A 11 8.46 8.55 -11.24
C VAL A 11 8.84 7.15 -10.76
N PRO A 12 9.68 6.39 -11.49
CA PRO A 12 10.20 5.13 -10.98
C PRO A 12 11.15 5.40 -9.80
N LEU A 13 11.00 4.64 -8.71
CA LEU A 13 11.82 4.77 -7.50
C LEU A 13 12.76 3.57 -7.36
N LEU A 14 12.23 2.37 -7.58
CA LEU A 14 12.97 1.10 -7.64
C LEU A 14 12.50 0.35 -8.88
N TRP A 15 13.47 -0.06 -9.72
CA TRP A 15 13.17 -0.92 -10.86
C TRP A 15 12.89 -2.35 -10.39
N PRO A 16 12.06 -3.12 -11.12
CA PRO A 16 11.78 -4.50 -10.76
C PRO A 16 13.05 -5.35 -10.74
N ASP A 17 13.40 -5.89 -9.58
CA ASP A 17 14.48 -6.85 -9.42
C ASP A 17 14.20 -7.80 -8.25
N SER A 18 14.86 -8.95 -8.24
CA SER A 18 14.94 -9.82 -7.06
C SER A 18 15.75 -9.14 -5.96
N GLN A 19 15.37 -9.36 -4.70
CA GLN A 19 16.02 -8.72 -3.58
C GLN A 19 16.26 -9.68 -2.43
N ASP A 20 17.45 -9.61 -1.83
CA ASP A 20 17.80 -10.21 -0.54
C ASP A 20 18.58 -9.18 0.29
N GLY A 21 17.86 -8.49 1.19
CA GLY A 21 18.43 -7.50 2.12
C GLY A 21 17.80 -6.11 2.01
N ALA A 22 18.51 -5.10 2.53
CA ALA A 22 18.02 -3.72 2.53
C ALA A 22 18.16 -3.02 1.17
N LEU A 23 17.18 -2.18 0.86
CA LEU A 23 17.12 -1.32 -0.32
C LEU A 23 16.78 0.12 0.06
N VAL A 24 17.35 1.03 -0.71
CA VAL A 24 17.08 2.45 -0.65
C VAL A 24 16.74 2.89 -2.06
N ALA A 25 15.61 3.57 -2.22
CA ALA A 25 15.16 4.10 -3.50
C ALA A 25 15.85 5.43 -3.84
N ASP A 26 15.62 5.92 -5.06
CA ASP A 26 16.03 7.27 -5.43
C ASP A 26 15.25 8.34 -4.62
N ILE A 27 15.84 9.53 -4.50
CA ILE A 27 15.28 10.64 -3.73
C ILE A 27 14.29 11.44 -4.59
N LEU A 28 13.03 11.46 -4.18
CA LEU A 28 11.94 12.14 -4.87
C LEU A 28 11.74 13.56 -4.34
N SER A 29 11.69 14.56 -5.25
CA SER A 29 11.37 15.94 -4.89
C SER A 29 9.88 16.28 -5.05
N LEU A 30 9.27 16.86 -4.02
CA LEU A 30 7.90 17.36 -4.03
C LEU A 30 7.82 18.89 -4.20
N LYS A 31 8.90 19.57 -4.61
CA LYS A 31 8.90 21.05 -4.78
C LYS A 31 7.78 21.55 -5.68
N ASN A 32 7.43 20.77 -6.70
CA ASN A 32 6.44 21.15 -7.71
C ASN A 32 5.07 20.49 -7.53
N TYR A 33 4.89 19.63 -6.51
CA TYR A 33 3.67 18.82 -6.32
C TYR A 33 3.22 18.86 -4.86
N ARG A 34 1.91 18.73 -4.61
CA ARG A 34 1.38 18.67 -3.23
C ARG A 34 1.19 17.24 -2.74
N GLN A 35 1.13 16.28 -3.65
CA GLN A 35 0.85 14.89 -3.34
C GLN A 35 1.82 13.96 -4.07
N ALA A 36 2.21 12.88 -3.39
CA ALA A 36 2.87 11.73 -3.96
C ALA A 36 2.27 10.45 -3.38
N ASP A 37 1.71 9.62 -4.24
CA ASP A 37 1.26 8.28 -3.86
C ASP A 37 2.36 7.29 -4.24
N ILE A 38 3.05 6.75 -3.23
CA ILE A 38 4.18 5.84 -3.40
C ILE A 38 3.65 4.41 -3.42
N TYR A 39 3.75 3.75 -4.56
CA TYR A 39 3.35 2.36 -4.74
C TYR A 39 4.55 1.43 -4.61
N ILE A 40 4.33 0.29 -3.96
CA ILE A 40 5.30 -0.78 -3.80
C ILE A 40 4.61 -2.08 -4.23
N MET A 41 5.20 -2.81 -5.17
CA MET A 41 4.71 -4.11 -5.62
C MET A 41 5.68 -5.21 -5.21
N ILE A 42 5.13 -6.32 -4.72
CA ILE A 42 5.89 -7.49 -4.31
C ILE A 42 5.50 -8.70 -5.16
N GLY A 43 6.50 -9.44 -5.61
CA GLY A 43 6.36 -10.66 -6.37
C GLY A 43 5.77 -11.82 -5.56
N ALA A 44 5.64 -12.97 -6.22
CA ALA A 44 4.89 -14.12 -5.69
C ALA A 44 5.55 -14.81 -4.49
N THR A 45 6.87 -14.70 -4.33
CA THR A 45 7.61 -15.39 -3.27
C THR A 45 8.29 -14.38 -2.36
N ILE A 46 8.08 -14.55 -1.05
CA ILE A 46 8.76 -13.78 -0.01
C ILE A 46 9.37 -14.76 0.99
N GLY A 47 10.70 -14.77 1.11
CA GLY A 47 11.42 -15.58 2.11
C GLY A 47 11.48 -14.93 3.48
N LYS A 48 11.39 -13.59 3.53
CA LYS A 48 11.49 -12.79 4.76
C LYS A 48 10.71 -11.49 4.63
N ALA A 49 9.96 -11.13 5.68
CA ALA A 49 9.28 -9.84 5.80
C ALA A 49 10.28 -8.68 5.86
N GLY A 50 9.93 -7.53 5.28
CA GLY A 50 10.77 -6.34 5.28
C GLY A 50 10.05 -5.10 5.78
N ALA A 51 10.76 -4.23 6.49
CA ALA A 51 10.19 -3.00 7.05
C ALA A 51 10.29 -1.84 6.07
N VAL A 52 9.17 -1.15 5.83
CA VAL A 52 9.10 0.02 4.96
C VAL A 52 9.12 1.28 5.78
N THR A 53 10.10 2.15 5.51
CA THR A 53 10.23 3.47 6.15
C THR A 53 10.41 4.55 5.11
N LEU A 54 10.10 5.79 5.50
CA LEU A 54 10.35 6.97 4.67
C LEU A 54 11.35 7.89 5.37
N GLN A 55 12.27 8.42 4.60
CA GLN A 55 13.16 9.50 5.03
C GLN A 55 12.82 10.78 4.26
N LYS A 56 13.17 11.92 4.83
CA LYS A 56 13.01 13.25 4.24
C LYS A 56 14.32 14.02 4.22
N GLY A 57 14.42 14.94 3.26
CA GLY A 57 15.62 15.69 2.94
C GLY A 57 15.32 17.08 2.40
N THR A 58 16.35 17.92 2.39
CA THR A 58 16.28 19.30 1.86
C THR A 58 16.68 19.37 0.38
N SER A 59 17.32 18.32 -0.15
CA SER A 59 17.78 18.23 -1.53
C SER A 59 17.68 16.80 -2.05
N VAL A 60 17.71 16.64 -3.37
CA VAL A 60 17.75 15.34 -4.07
C VAL A 60 19.07 14.58 -3.89
N SER A 61 20.04 15.18 -3.20
CA SER A 61 21.34 14.58 -2.88
C SER A 61 21.44 14.02 -1.46
N SER A 62 20.43 14.26 -0.60
CA SER A 62 20.45 13.75 0.77
C SER A 62 19.05 13.75 1.40
N ALA A 63 18.61 12.56 1.81
CA ALA A 63 17.51 12.34 2.74
C ALA A 63 18.03 11.47 3.89
N ALA A 64 17.94 11.97 5.12
CA ALA A 64 18.50 11.29 6.30
C ALA A 64 17.60 11.42 7.54
N THR A 65 16.59 12.30 7.48
CA THR A 65 15.69 12.53 8.62
C THR A 65 14.50 11.59 8.49
N ALA A 66 14.16 10.83 9.52
CA ALA A 66 12.98 9.97 9.48
C ALA A 66 11.70 10.81 9.24
N MET A 67 10.84 10.34 8.34
CA MET A 67 9.54 10.93 8.05
C MET A 67 8.44 10.06 8.66
N SER A 68 7.60 10.66 9.49
CA SER A 68 6.44 9.99 10.04
C SER A 68 5.31 9.86 9.01
N PHE A 69 4.65 8.71 8.98
CA PHE A 69 3.40 8.50 8.28
C PHE A 69 2.58 7.49 9.07
N THR A 70 1.28 7.72 9.18
CA THR A 70 0.37 6.90 10.01
C THR A 70 -0.55 6.04 9.18
N LYS A 71 -0.64 6.30 7.88
CA LYS A 71 -1.56 5.64 6.96
C LYS A 71 -0.80 5.10 5.76
N TYR A 72 -1.14 3.88 5.40
CA TYR A 72 -0.81 3.28 4.11
C TYR A 72 -2.03 2.49 3.63
N PHE A 73 -1.94 1.93 2.45
CA PHE A 73 -2.90 0.99 1.92
C PHE A 73 -2.19 -0.30 1.53
N SER A 74 -2.90 -1.42 1.63
CA SER A 74 -2.46 -2.71 1.10
C SER A 74 -3.55 -3.29 0.21
N THR A 75 -3.15 -4.11 -0.74
CA THR A 75 -4.06 -4.93 -1.53
C THR A 75 -5.00 -5.74 -0.63
N GLY A 76 -6.24 -5.85 -1.07
CA GLY A 76 -7.30 -6.58 -0.40
C GLY A 76 -8.32 -7.09 -1.41
N PHE A 77 -9.40 -7.66 -0.90
CA PHE A 77 -10.46 -8.23 -1.73
C PHE A 77 -11.83 -8.01 -1.09
N VAL A 78 -12.87 -8.24 -1.89
CA VAL A 78 -14.26 -8.25 -1.46
C VAL A 78 -14.80 -9.66 -1.55
N LEU A 79 -15.57 -10.07 -0.54
CA LEU A 79 -16.30 -11.33 -0.54
C LEU A 79 -17.72 -11.07 -0.05
N ASP A 80 -18.71 -11.45 -0.85
CA ASP A 80 -20.12 -11.41 -0.43
C ASP A 80 -20.47 -12.72 0.28
N TYR A 81 -21.37 -12.66 1.26
CA TYR A 81 -21.82 -13.84 2.01
C TYR A 81 -23.30 -13.75 2.35
N ASP A 82 -23.91 -14.91 2.54
CA ASP A 82 -25.27 -15.08 3.02
C ASP A 82 -25.30 -16.04 4.22
N GLY A 83 -26.49 -16.25 4.79
CA GLY A 83 -26.72 -17.29 5.80
C GLY A 83 -25.87 -17.12 7.07
N ALA A 84 -25.60 -15.89 7.48
CA ALA A 84 -24.85 -15.63 8.69
C ALA A 84 -25.56 -16.20 9.93
N SER A 85 -24.80 -16.84 10.81
CA SER A 85 -25.33 -17.40 12.06
C SER A 85 -25.77 -16.33 13.06
N VAL A 86 -25.23 -15.12 12.94
CA VAL A 86 -25.58 -13.93 13.73
C VAL A 86 -25.48 -12.66 12.87
N ASP A 87 -26.33 -11.68 13.15
CA ASP A 87 -26.35 -10.38 12.45
C ASP A 87 -25.24 -9.42 12.91
N THR A 88 -24.58 -9.71 14.03
CA THR A 88 -23.45 -8.91 14.51
C THR A 88 -22.35 -8.92 13.44
N PRO A 89 -21.89 -7.74 12.97
CA PRO A 89 -20.75 -7.66 12.06
C PRO A 89 -19.51 -8.24 12.70
N ALA A 90 -18.67 -8.93 11.92
CA ALA A 90 -17.36 -9.34 12.37
C ALA A 90 -16.47 -8.12 12.60
N GLU A 91 -15.64 -8.16 13.64
CA GLU A 91 -14.77 -7.06 14.01
C GLU A 91 -13.58 -6.94 13.05
N ALA A 92 -13.04 -5.72 12.94
CA ALA A 92 -11.85 -5.49 12.15
C ALA A 92 -10.65 -6.25 12.75
N GLY A 93 -9.88 -6.93 11.90
CA GLY A 93 -8.75 -7.77 12.27
C GLY A 93 -9.10 -9.24 12.49
N GLU A 94 -10.38 -9.61 12.53
CA GLU A 94 -10.79 -11.02 12.58
C GLU A 94 -10.33 -11.78 11.33
N THR A 95 -9.97 -13.05 11.53
CA THR A 95 -9.69 -13.97 10.42
C THR A 95 -10.99 -14.58 9.92
N VAL A 96 -11.19 -14.59 8.60
CA VAL A 96 -12.20 -15.40 7.93
C VAL A 96 -11.53 -16.53 7.17
N THR A 97 -12.00 -17.75 7.39
CA THR A 97 -11.49 -18.97 6.77
C THR A 97 -12.61 -19.67 6.01
N GLY A 98 -12.41 -19.91 4.73
CA GLY A 98 -13.28 -20.71 3.89
C GLY A 98 -12.98 -22.21 4.05
N ALA A 99 -14.00 -23.05 3.92
CA ALA A 99 -13.84 -24.51 3.97
C ALA A 99 -12.85 -25.04 2.91
N GLY A 100 -12.66 -24.33 1.79
CA GLY A 100 -11.66 -24.61 0.77
C GLY A 100 -10.22 -24.21 1.13
N GLY A 101 -10.01 -23.61 2.31
CA GLY A 101 -8.69 -23.21 2.80
C GLY A 101 -8.29 -21.76 2.49
N GLY A 102 -9.15 -20.99 1.82
CA GLY A 102 -8.98 -19.55 1.67
C GLY A 102 -8.96 -18.86 3.03
N VAL A 103 -8.00 -17.96 3.25
CA VAL A 103 -7.89 -17.19 4.49
C VAL A 103 -7.75 -15.72 4.14
N GLY A 104 -8.50 -14.86 4.82
CA GLY A 104 -8.34 -13.41 4.76
C GLY A 104 -8.57 -12.74 6.11
N TYR A 105 -8.19 -11.47 6.21
CA TYR A 105 -8.37 -10.69 7.43
C TYR A 105 -9.34 -9.54 7.20
N ILE A 106 -10.32 -9.39 8.08
CA ILE A 106 -11.44 -8.47 7.88
C ILE A 106 -10.99 -7.05 8.14
N TYR A 107 -11.14 -6.17 7.15
CA TYR A 107 -11.08 -4.73 7.39
C TYR A 107 -12.43 -4.21 7.86
N LYS A 108 -13.51 -4.67 7.21
CA LYS A 108 -14.88 -4.26 7.55
C LYS A 108 -15.90 -5.28 7.07
N ASP A 109 -16.83 -5.64 7.95
CA ASP A 109 -18.05 -6.37 7.61
C ASP A 109 -19.21 -5.37 7.47
N LEU A 110 -19.88 -5.39 6.31
CA LEU A 110 -21.00 -4.52 5.97
C LEU A 110 -22.37 -5.19 6.11
N GLY A 111 -22.43 -6.42 6.64
CA GLY A 111 -23.66 -7.21 6.73
C GLY A 111 -24.04 -7.82 5.37
N GLY A 112 -23.36 -8.91 5.01
CA GLY A 112 -23.49 -9.60 3.72
C GLY A 112 -22.36 -9.30 2.72
N ARG A 113 -21.43 -8.41 3.09
CA ARG A 113 -20.22 -8.09 2.31
C ARG A 113 -19.03 -7.85 3.23
N LEU A 114 -17.95 -8.57 2.98
CA LEU A 114 -16.66 -8.37 3.62
C LEU A 114 -15.75 -7.55 2.72
N ILE A 115 -15.04 -6.60 3.33
CA ILE A 115 -13.83 -6.00 2.80
C ILE A 115 -12.68 -6.59 3.60
N CYS A 116 -11.77 -7.29 2.94
CA CYS A 116 -10.65 -7.97 3.58
C CYS A 116 -9.32 -7.41 3.08
N TYR A 117 -8.30 -7.48 3.93
CA TYR A 117 -6.91 -7.19 3.60
C TYR A 117 -6.08 -8.46 3.76
N ALA A 118 -5.11 -8.66 2.87
CA ALA A 118 -4.28 -9.87 2.77
C ALA A 118 -5.07 -11.18 2.61
N PHE A 119 -4.54 -12.08 1.78
CA PHE A 119 -5.06 -13.44 1.64
C PHE A 119 -3.91 -14.43 1.44
N ASN A 120 -4.12 -15.70 1.77
CA ASN A 120 -3.09 -16.73 1.74
C ASN A 120 -2.81 -17.32 0.34
N GLY A 121 -3.22 -16.65 -0.74
CA GLY A 121 -3.10 -17.15 -2.11
C GLY A 121 -4.16 -18.19 -2.51
N THR A 122 -5.01 -18.66 -1.59
CA THR A 122 -6.12 -19.57 -1.91
C THR A 122 -7.42 -18.77 -2.05
N THR A 123 -8.03 -18.85 -3.23
CA THR A 123 -9.26 -18.12 -3.56
C THR A 123 -10.48 -18.69 -2.84
N PHE A 124 -11.32 -17.81 -2.28
CA PHE A 124 -12.65 -18.21 -1.82
C PHE A 124 -13.57 -18.58 -2.99
N VAL A 125 -14.35 -19.65 -2.81
CA VAL A 125 -15.26 -20.20 -3.82
C VAL A 125 -16.70 -20.14 -3.35
N ASP A 126 -17.62 -20.12 -4.32
CA ASP A 126 -19.05 -20.03 -4.06
C ASP A 126 -19.58 -21.20 -3.21
N ASN A 127 -20.56 -20.91 -2.35
CA ASN A 127 -21.23 -21.83 -1.43
C ASN A 127 -20.32 -22.52 -0.38
N GLU A 128 -19.07 -22.08 -0.20
CA GLU A 128 -18.26 -22.61 0.89
C GLU A 128 -18.66 -22.02 2.25
N VAL A 129 -18.50 -22.82 3.30
CA VAL A 129 -18.72 -22.34 4.67
C VAL A 129 -17.59 -21.41 5.07
N LEU A 130 -17.95 -20.22 5.54
CA LEU A 130 -17.04 -19.24 6.11
C LEU A 130 -17.07 -19.37 7.63
N THR A 131 -15.90 -19.49 8.24
CA THR A 131 -15.71 -19.51 9.69
C THR A 131 -14.88 -18.30 10.10
N PHE A 132 -15.42 -17.49 11.01
CA PHE A 132 -14.78 -16.29 11.51
C PHE A 132 -14.13 -16.58 12.86
N SER A 133 -13.00 -15.95 13.16
CA SER A 133 -12.30 -16.14 14.43
C SER A 133 -13.15 -15.74 15.65
N GLY A 134 -14.10 -14.82 15.49
CA GLY A 134 -15.08 -14.45 16.52
C GLY A 134 -16.22 -15.46 16.72
N GLY A 135 -16.22 -16.58 15.99
CA GLY A 135 -17.23 -17.65 16.11
C GLY A 135 -18.47 -17.48 15.23
N LYS A 136 -18.59 -16.36 14.50
CA LYS A 136 -19.56 -16.19 13.43
C LYS A 136 -19.31 -17.23 12.33
N THR A 137 -20.37 -17.71 11.70
CA THR A 137 -20.30 -18.50 10.48
C THR A 137 -21.20 -17.89 9.42
N ALA A 138 -20.87 -18.10 8.16
CA ALA A 138 -21.68 -17.68 7.01
C ALA A 138 -21.41 -18.63 5.83
N VAL A 139 -22.04 -18.35 4.69
CA VAL A 139 -21.81 -19.07 3.43
C VAL A 139 -21.38 -18.05 2.38
N ALA A 140 -20.28 -18.32 1.67
CA ALA A 140 -19.84 -17.47 0.58
C ALA A 140 -20.92 -17.37 -0.51
N ASN A 141 -21.25 -16.15 -0.92
CA ASN A 141 -22.15 -15.88 -2.03
C ASN A 141 -21.31 -15.40 -3.22
N GLY A 142 -20.95 -16.34 -4.08
CA GLY A 142 -20.01 -16.16 -5.16
C GLY A 142 -18.56 -16.32 -4.75
N ILE A 143 -17.68 -16.00 -5.69
CA ILE A 143 -16.22 -16.04 -5.51
C ILE A 143 -15.71 -14.70 -4.97
N GLN A 144 -14.48 -14.69 -4.43
CA GLN A 144 -13.80 -13.44 -4.09
C GLN A 144 -13.67 -12.54 -5.35
N LYS A 145 -13.74 -11.23 -5.15
CA LYS A 145 -13.71 -10.24 -6.24
C LYS A 145 -12.96 -8.97 -5.85
N ASN A 146 -12.60 -8.19 -6.86
CA ASN A 146 -11.84 -6.95 -6.71
C ASN A 146 -10.57 -7.17 -5.89
N GLU A 147 -9.75 -8.14 -6.29
CA GLU A 147 -8.55 -8.59 -5.58
C GLU A 147 -7.42 -7.54 -5.49
N ASP A 148 -7.62 -6.35 -6.09
CA ASP A 148 -6.68 -5.23 -6.11
C ASP A 148 -7.22 -3.96 -5.42
N ILE A 149 -8.22 -4.08 -4.54
CA ILE A 149 -8.67 -2.90 -3.79
C ILE A 149 -7.59 -2.43 -2.80
N MET A 150 -7.40 -1.12 -2.71
CA MET A 150 -6.49 -0.51 -1.74
C MET A 150 -7.20 -0.31 -0.41
N VAL A 151 -6.94 -1.20 0.55
CA VAL A 151 -7.57 -1.19 1.87
C VAL A 151 -6.74 -0.34 2.84
N PRO A 152 -7.33 0.64 3.56
CA PRO A 152 -6.60 1.47 4.51
C PRO A 152 -6.01 0.66 5.66
N ARG A 153 -4.76 0.97 6.00
CA ARG A 153 -3.99 0.38 7.09
C ARG A 153 -3.34 1.47 7.96
N THR A 154 -2.93 1.09 9.16
CA THR A 154 -2.25 1.97 10.11
C THR A 154 -0.79 1.58 10.24
N ALA A 155 0.11 2.53 9.99
CA ALA A 155 1.54 2.38 10.22
C ALA A 155 1.89 2.73 11.68
N ALA A 156 2.92 2.08 12.23
CA ALA A 156 3.46 2.41 13.53
C ALA A 156 4.36 3.66 13.40
N SER A 157 3.73 4.85 13.41
CA SER A 157 4.32 6.20 13.38
C SER A 157 5.22 6.57 12.18
N ASN A 158 6.08 5.68 11.71
CA ASN A 158 7.02 5.88 10.59
C ASN A 158 7.40 4.57 9.88
N THR A 159 6.76 3.45 10.22
CA THR A 159 7.07 2.15 9.63
C THR A 159 5.83 1.27 9.49
N PHE A 160 5.84 0.42 8.46
CA PHE A 160 5.00 -0.79 8.43
C PHE A 160 5.81 -1.94 7.85
N ASP A 161 5.43 -3.17 8.19
CA ASP A 161 6.07 -4.37 7.65
C ASP A 161 5.30 -4.89 6.44
N ILE A 162 6.04 -5.23 5.39
CA ILE A 162 5.57 -6.06 4.29
C ILE A 162 5.44 -7.47 4.86
N ALA A 163 4.22 -8.00 4.87
CA ALA A 163 3.98 -9.37 5.33
C ALA A 163 4.72 -10.37 4.44
N ALA A 164 5.08 -11.54 4.97
CA ALA A 164 5.67 -12.65 4.21
C ALA A 164 4.62 -13.38 3.34
N VAL A 165 3.91 -12.60 2.52
CA VAL A 165 2.85 -13.02 1.61
C VAL A 165 3.10 -12.33 0.28
N GLY A 166 3.28 -13.12 -0.79
CA GLY A 166 3.55 -12.59 -2.12
C GLY A 166 2.34 -11.98 -2.82
N SER A 167 2.60 -11.42 -4.00
CA SER A 167 1.58 -10.83 -4.89
C SER A 167 0.75 -9.75 -4.20
N GLN A 168 1.44 -8.84 -3.50
CA GLN A 168 0.82 -7.73 -2.78
C GLN A 168 1.27 -6.39 -3.38
N MET A 169 0.37 -5.41 -3.34
CA MET A 169 0.69 -4.02 -3.60
C MET A 169 0.40 -3.19 -2.35
N TYR A 170 1.26 -2.21 -2.10
CA TYR A 170 1.10 -1.23 -1.04
C TYR A 170 1.09 0.17 -1.64
N CYS A 171 0.42 1.11 -0.98
CA CYS A 171 0.46 2.53 -1.33
C CYS A 171 0.64 3.39 -0.08
N ILE A 172 1.61 4.30 -0.10
CA ILE A 172 1.84 5.29 0.95
C ILE A 172 1.45 6.66 0.39
N PRO A 173 0.31 7.24 0.80
CA PRO A 173 -0.04 8.59 0.41
C PRO A 173 0.81 9.59 1.20
N VAL A 174 1.56 10.43 0.49
CA VAL A 174 2.36 11.49 1.08
C VAL A 174 1.85 12.84 0.58
N THR A 175 1.32 13.63 1.50
CA THR A 175 1.11 15.06 1.24
C THR A 175 2.40 15.79 1.59
N ALA A 176 2.69 16.86 0.87
CA ALA A 176 3.95 17.54 1.09
C ALA A 176 4.03 18.28 2.44
N ASP A 177 2.90 18.58 3.07
CA ASP A 177 2.85 19.11 4.45
C ASP A 177 3.40 18.10 5.48
N MET A 178 3.39 16.79 5.16
CA MET A 178 3.99 15.74 6.00
C MET A 178 5.53 15.82 6.05
N LEU A 179 6.16 16.48 5.07
CA LEU A 179 7.61 16.72 5.09
C LEU A 179 7.98 17.72 6.19
N GLY A 180 7.08 18.65 6.53
CA GLY A 180 7.34 19.73 7.48
C GLY A 180 8.31 20.79 6.93
N ASP A 181 8.48 21.86 7.71
CA ASP A 181 9.21 23.05 7.26
C ASP A 181 10.67 22.74 6.90
N GLY A 182 11.11 23.26 5.74
CA GLY A 182 12.48 23.13 5.25
C GLY A 182 12.79 21.82 4.52
N TYR A 183 11.84 20.89 4.44
CA TYR A 183 12.00 19.63 3.72
C TYR A 183 11.16 19.59 2.45
N ASP A 184 11.81 19.22 1.34
CA ASP A 184 11.20 19.22 0.01
C ASP A 184 11.34 17.86 -0.70
N CYS A 185 12.08 16.93 -0.11
CA CYS A 185 12.42 15.66 -0.72
C CYS A 185 12.11 14.50 0.24
N LEU A 186 11.82 13.33 -0.33
CA LEU A 186 11.60 12.08 0.40
C LEU A 186 12.33 10.92 -0.25
N GLU A 187 12.56 9.86 0.51
CA GLU A 187 13.23 8.64 0.08
C GLU A 187 12.55 7.41 0.69
N LEU A 188 12.26 6.42 -0.14
CA LEU A 188 11.72 5.13 0.29
C LEU A 188 12.86 4.20 0.72
N ASN A 189 12.70 3.59 1.88
CA ASN A 189 13.64 2.60 2.43
C ASN A 189 12.88 1.30 2.71
N VAL A 190 13.43 0.17 2.27
CA VAL A 190 12.91 -1.17 2.54
C VAL A 190 14.01 -1.98 3.22
N ALA A 191 13.86 -2.27 4.51
CA ALA A 191 14.85 -3.02 5.25
C ALA A 191 14.60 -4.53 5.14
N ASP A 192 15.67 -5.29 4.90
CA ASP A 192 15.73 -6.73 5.17
C ASP A 192 14.68 -7.63 4.47
N LEU A 193 14.20 -7.22 3.30
CA LEU A 193 13.24 -8.00 2.50
C LEU A 193 13.96 -9.08 1.67
N ASP A 194 13.39 -10.29 1.62
CA ASP A 194 13.79 -11.35 0.70
C ASP A 194 12.60 -11.68 -0.21
N THR A 195 12.69 -11.33 -1.49
CA THR A 195 11.63 -11.57 -2.48
C THR A 195 12.17 -11.79 -3.89
N THR A 196 11.41 -12.52 -4.70
CA THR A 196 11.73 -12.74 -6.12
C THR A 196 11.58 -11.48 -6.98
N GLU A 197 10.75 -10.52 -6.56
CA GLU A 197 10.54 -9.27 -7.30
C GLU A 197 10.05 -8.16 -6.37
N LEU A 198 10.68 -7.00 -6.43
CA LEU A 198 10.25 -5.76 -5.79
C LEU A 198 10.32 -4.63 -6.81
N ALA A 199 9.26 -3.84 -6.92
CA ALA A 199 9.27 -2.58 -7.67
C ALA A 199 8.60 -1.47 -6.87
N ALA A 200 9.04 -0.23 -7.06
CA ALA A 200 8.39 0.93 -6.45
C ALA A 200 8.36 2.12 -7.40
N TRP A 201 7.26 2.87 -7.37
CA TRP A 201 7.10 4.10 -8.15
C TRP A 201 6.22 5.08 -7.39
N ALA A 202 6.39 6.37 -7.67
CA ALA A 202 5.51 7.41 -7.16
C ALA A 202 4.62 7.97 -8.25
N VAL A 203 3.36 8.25 -7.92
CA VAL A 203 2.47 9.08 -8.73
C VAL A 203 2.40 10.46 -8.06
N LEU A 204 3.02 11.45 -8.69
CA LEU A 204 2.98 12.85 -8.28
C LEU A 204 1.71 13.50 -8.81
N SER A 205 0.98 14.22 -7.96
CA SER A 205 -0.24 14.92 -8.31
C SER A 205 -0.36 16.26 -7.58
N ASP A 206 -1.39 17.04 -7.93
CA ASP A 206 -1.65 18.38 -7.42
C ASP A 206 -0.45 19.35 -7.62
N PRO A 207 -0.16 19.75 -8.87
CA PRO A 207 0.96 20.64 -9.16
C PRO A 207 0.82 21.99 -8.44
N ARG A 208 1.89 22.44 -7.79
CA ARG A 208 1.92 23.70 -7.02
C ARG A 208 2.01 24.94 -7.89
N TYR A 209 2.80 24.86 -8.97
CA TYR A 209 3.02 25.95 -9.90
C TYR A 209 2.30 25.61 -11.21
N MET A 210 1.09 26.11 -11.34
CA MET A 210 0.30 25.92 -12.55
C MET A 210 0.85 26.82 -13.67
N ALA A 211 1.44 26.21 -14.69
CA ALA A 211 1.78 26.78 -16.00
C ALA A 211 3.00 27.74 -16.13
N GLU A 212 3.59 28.23 -15.04
CA GLU A 212 4.93 28.84 -15.08
C GLU A 212 5.85 28.07 -14.15
N ILE A 213 6.87 27.43 -14.72
CA ILE A 213 8.08 27.10 -13.96
C ILE A 213 8.74 28.47 -13.78
N PRO A 214 8.73 29.08 -12.58
CA PRO A 214 9.45 30.34 -12.40
C PRO A 214 10.92 30.09 -12.71
N GLU A 215 11.65 31.06 -13.28
CA GLU A 215 13.10 30.94 -13.54
C GLU A 215 13.93 30.61 -12.27
N THR A 216 13.31 30.75 -11.09
CA THR A 216 13.84 30.38 -9.78
C THR A 216 13.54 28.94 -9.35
N ALA A 217 12.82 28.15 -10.16
CA ALA A 217 12.72 26.72 -9.96
C ALA A 217 14.13 26.14 -10.12
N ILE A 218 14.66 25.55 -9.05
CA ILE A 218 16.02 25.05 -9.02
C ILE A 218 16.16 23.95 -10.08
N TYR A 219 17.04 24.21 -11.04
CA TYR A 219 17.63 23.20 -11.91
C TYR A 219 18.89 22.69 -11.20
N ASP A 220 19.02 21.36 -11.14
CA ASP A 220 20.03 20.54 -10.47
C ASP A 220 19.86 20.30 -8.95
#